data_AF-A0A969YV27-F1
#
_entry.id   AF-A0A969YV27-F1
#
_cell.length_a   1.000
_cell.length_b   1.000
_cell.length_c   1.000
_cell.angle_alpha   90.00
_cell.angle_beta   90.00
_cell.angle_gamma   90.00
#
_symmetry.space_group_name_H-M   'P 1'
#
loop_
_entity.id
_entity.type
_entity.pdbx_description
1 polymer ?
#
loop_
_entity_poly.entity_id
_entity_poly.type
_entity_poly.pdbx_seq_one_letter_code
_entity_poly.pdbx_strand_id
1 'polypeptide(L)'
;MKKSMQENYGDFVSQELLAQWANDPTNAPGRQVSSPWPDRIEILSLERLADSSYRVQGEIIEITSVEKTNGGVAAKRPVTLNVEKFESRWLITAVKIGAYENTNTAGTKTAVVNSIVYRNTQYGFYFSLPGSWQGYSIITDTWKGLAIGGTQGENVVQTGPLLSIRHPQWTAQNPRQDIPILIFTLAQWNSLQKEEYHIGAAPIGPKELGRNSKYVFALPARYNFAFPAGFEEVEKILEGNPLHAD
;
A
#
# COMPACT_ATOMS: atom_id res chain seq x y z
N MET A 1 -10.05 19.61 -20.69
CA MET A 1 -10.47 18.77 -19.55
C MET A 1 -12.00 18.71 -19.40
N LYS A 2 -12.69 19.82 -19.06
CA LYS A 2 -14.16 19.86 -18.86
C LYS A 2 -14.99 19.20 -19.99
N LYS A 3 -14.71 19.53 -21.26
CA LYS A 3 -15.40 18.95 -22.43
C LYS A 3 -15.23 17.42 -22.50
N SER A 4 -14.01 16.92 -22.33
CA SER A 4 -13.71 15.48 -22.34
C SER A 4 -14.36 14.75 -21.16
N MET A 5 -14.43 15.36 -19.98
CA MET A 5 -15.17 14.75 -18.87
C MET A 5 -16.67 14.66 -19.14
N GLN A 6 -17.27 15.72 -19.66
CA GLN A 6 -18.68 15.71 -20.05
C GLN A 6 -18.97 14.61 -21.08
N GLU A 7 -18.12 14.48 -22.09
CA GLU A 7 -18.26 13.48 -23.16
C GLU A 7 -18.16 12.04 -22.65
N ASN A 8 -17.35 11.77 -21.62
CA ASN A 8 -17.09 10.40 -21.14
C ASN A 8 -17.93 10.00 -19.91
N TYR A 9 -18.30 10.96 -19.05
CA TYR A 9 -18.98 10.69 -17.77
C TYR A 9 -20.38 11.28 -17.67
N GLY A 10 -20.71 12.29 -18.49
CA GLY A 10 -21.90 13.13 -18.30
C GLY A 10 -23.25 12.41 -18.39
N ASP A 11 -23.28 11.23 -19.02
CA ASP A 11 -24.47 10.38 -19.09
C ASP A 11 -24.66 9.49 -17.86
N PHE A 12 -23.63 9.35 -17.02
CA PHE A 12 -23.59 8.41 -15.90
C PHE A 12 -23.59 9.09 -14.53
N VAL A 13 -23.12 10.34 -14.46
CA VAL A 13 -22.91 11.04 -13.19
C VAL A 13 -23.72 12.34 -13.10
N SER A 14 -24.00 12.76 -11.87
CA SER A 14 -24.61 14.07 -11.60
C SER A 14 -23.72 15.23 -12.08
N GLN A 15 -24.33 16.36 -12.40
CA GLN A 15 -23.60 17.56 -12.83
C GLN A 15 -22.68 18.09 -11.71
N GLU A 16 -23.10 17.93 -10.46
CA GLU A 16 -22.33 18.28 -9.26
C GLU A 16 -21.06 17.43 -9.16
N LEU A 17 -21.18 16.10 -9.30
CA LEU A 17 -20.03 15.20 -9.26
C LEU A 17 -19.08 15.46 -10.45
N LEU A 18 -19.65 15.71 -11.64
CA LEU A 18 -18.85 16.05 -12.82
C LEU A 18 -18.06 17.34 -12.62
N ALA A 19 -18.66 18.35 -11.99
CA ALA A 19 -17.99 19.61 -11.66
C ALA A 19 -16.88 19.41 -10.63
N GLN A 20 -17.07 18.53 -9.64
CA GLN A 20 -16.01 18.16 -8.68
C GLN A 20 -14.81 17.53 -9.39
N TRP A 21 -15.03 16.55 -10.26
CA TRP A 21 -13.95 15.94 -11.04
C TRP A 21 -13.30 16.91 -12.02
N ALA A 22 -14.05 17.83 -12.61
CA ALA A 22 -13.47 18.85 -13.47
C ALA A 22 -12.47 19.76 -12.74
N ASN A 23 -12.64 19.95 -11.43
CA ASN A 23 -11.73 20.72 -10.59
C ASN A 23 -10.58 19.88 -10.03
N ASP A 24 -10.84 18.61 -9.67
CA ASP A 24 -9.82 17.63 -9.27
C ASP A 24 -9.99 16.30 -10.03
N PRO A 25 -9.36 16.18 -11.21
CA PRO A 25 -9.49 15.01 -12.08
C PRO A 25 -8.96 13.71 -11.48
N THR A 26 -8.12 13.78 -10.45
CA THR A 26 -7.48 12.60 -9.85
C THR A 26 -8.48 11.69 -9.12
N ASN A 27 -9.64 12.25 -8.75
CA ASN A 27 -10.73 11.53 -8.07
C ASN A 27 -11.72 10.87 -9.04
N ALA A 28 -11.61 11.10 -10.35
CA ALA A 28 -12.46 10.43 -11.33
C ALA A 28 -11.97 8.99 -11.57
N PRO A 29 -12.87 7.97 -11.55
CA PRO A 29 -12.50 6.60 -11.90
C PRO A 29 -12.06 6.54 -13.36
N GLY A 30 -10.93 5.90 -13.62
CA GLY A 30 -10.39 5.78 -14.97
C GLY A 30 -8.96 5.26 -14.98
N ARG A 31 -8.39 5.16 -16.18
CA ARG A 31 -7.04 4.65 -16.39
C ARG A 31 -5.99 5.68 -15.94
N GLN A 32 -5.29 5.40 -14.84
CA GLN A 32 -4.20 6.24 -14.33
C GLN A 32 -2.82 5.79 -14.81
N VAL A 33 -2.63 4.48 -15.04
CA VAL A 33 -1.37 3.89 -15.51
C VAL A 33 -1.60 3.06 -16.78
N SER A 34 -0.51 2.69 -17.46
CA SER A 34 -0.59 1.86 -18.67
C SER A 34 -0.98 0.41 -18.36
N SER A 35 -0.61 -0.12 -17.19
CA SER A 35 -0.98 -1.46 -16.70
C SER A 35 -0.75 -1.54 -15.18
N PRO A 36 -1.58 -2.29 -14.43
CA PRO A 36 -2.90 -2.80 -14.84
C PRO A 36 -3.88 -1.64 -15.14
N TRP A 37 -4.92 -1.87 -15.94
CA TRP A 37 -5.93 -0.84 -16.25
C TRP A 37 -7.34 -1.33 -15.92
N PRO A 38 -8.27 -0.44 -15.54
CA PRO A 38 -9.64 -0.81 -15.26
C PRO A 38 -10.34 -1.36 -16.50
N ASP A 39 -11.01 -2.49 -16.33
CA ASP A 39 -11.80 -3.19 -17.34
C ASP A 39 -13.29 -3.01 -17.08
N ARG A 40 -13.74 -3.35 -15.86
CA ARG A 40 -15.17 -3.34 -15.49
C ARG A 40 -15.36 -3.11 -13.99
N ILE A 41 -16.60 -2.86 -13.60
CA ILE A 41 -17.03 -2.88 -12.20
C ILE A 41 -17.93 -4.10 -11.98
N GLU A 42 -17.55 -4.97 -11.04
CA GLU A 42 -18.39 -6.07 -10.55
C GLU A 42 -19.21 -5.58 -9.36
N ILE A 43 -20.53 -5.73 -9.42
CA ILE A 43 -21.43 -5.27 -8.35
C ILE A 43 -21.59 -6.38 -7.32
N LEU A 44 -21.25 -6.09 -6.06
CA LEU A 44 -21.33 -7.02 -4.95
C LEU A 44 -22.65 -6.91 -4.20
N SER A 45 -23.12 -5.70 -3.94
CA SER A 45 -24.38 -5.47 -3.24
C SER A 45 -25.01 -4.11 -3.57
N LEU A 46 -26.33 -4.06 -3.44
CA LEU A 46 -27.11 -2.82 -3.49
C LEU A 46 -27.88 -2.65 -2.17
N GLU A 47 -27.68 -1.51 -1.52
CA GLU A 47 -28.37 -1.10 -0.30
C GLU A 47 -29.32 0.07 -0.64
N ARG A 48 -30.61 -0.08 -0.36
CA ARG A 48 -31.58 1.01 -0.54
C ARG A 48 -31.41 2.03 0.59
N LEU A 49 -31.06 3.26 0.25
CA LEU A 49 -30.94 4.35 1.23
C LEU A 49 -32.28 5.10 1.38
N ALA A 50 -32.98 5.31 0.28
CA ALA A 50 -34.31 5.90 0.21
C ALA A 50 -35.07 5.41 -1.03
N ASP A 51 -36.28 5.91 -1.27
CA ASP A 51 -37.09 5.48 -2.41
C ASP A 51 -36.44 5.73 -3.78
N SER A 52 -35.64 6.80 -3.86
CA SER A 52 -34.95 7.24 -5.07
C SER A 52 -33.43 7.29 -4.88
N SER A 53 -32.88 6.52 -3.94
CA SER A 53 -31.43 6.45 -3.73
C SER A 53 -30.93 5.09 -3.25
N TYR A 54 -29.78 4.68 -3.79
CA TYR A 54 -29.10 3.43 -3.45
C TYR A 54 -27.62 3.69 -3.18
N ARG A 55 -27.06 2.90 -2.27
CA ARG A 55 -25.63 2.68 -2.17
C ARG A 55 -25.28 1.38 -2.87
N VAL A 56 -24.35 1.47 -3.80
CA VAL A 56 -23.85 0.34 -4.57
C VAL A 56 -22.44 0.05 -4.10
N GLN A 57 -22.19 -1.19 -3.70
CA GLN A 57 -20.84 -1.68 -3.39
C GLN A 57 -20.41 -2.63 -4.50
N GLY A 58 -19.20 -2.43 -4.99
CA GLY A 58 -18.63 -3.22 -6.06
C GLY A 58 -17.12 -3.26 -6.03
N GLU A 59 -16.54 -3.87 -7.05
CA GLU A 59 -15.10 -3.97 -7.26
C GLU A 59 -14.77 -3.49 -8.67
N ILE A 60 -13.84 -2.55 -8.81
CA ILE A 60 -13.17 -2.26 -10.08
C ILE A 60 -12.21 -3.40 -10.35
N ILE A 61 -12.44 -4.11 -11.44
CA ILE A 61 -11.58 -5.17 -11.94
C ILE A 61 -10.57 -4.52 -12.88
N GLU A 62 -9.29 -4.70 -12.57
CA GLU A 62 -8.19 -4.28 -13.43
C GLU A 62 -7.51 -5.50 -14.06
N ILE A 63 -7.10 -5.36 -15.31
CA ILE A 63 -6.47 -6.42 -16.11
C ILE A 63 -5.14 -5.94 -16.70
N THR A 64 -4.28 -6.88 -17.07
CA THR A 64 -3.14 -6.64 -17.94
C THR A 64 -3.40 -7.24 -19.32
N SER A 65 -2.39 -7.16 -20.21
CA SER A 65 -2.42 -7.87 -21.50
C SER A 65 -2.58 -9.39 -21.33
N VAL A 66 -2.15 -9.96 -20.20
CA VAL A 66 -2.27 -11.40 -19.91
C VAL A 66 -3.73 -11.78 -19.69
N GLU A 67 -4.42 -11.13 -18.75
CA GLU A 67 -5.82 -11.44 -18.44
C GLU A 67 -6.76 -11.06 -19.58
N LYS A 68 -6.39 -10.04 -20.39
CA LYS A 68 -7.14 -9.71 -21.60
C LYS A 68 -7.19 -10.87 -22.61
N THR A 69 -6.15 -11.69 -22.68
CA THR A 69 -6.08 -12.84 -23.60
C THR A 69 -6.53 -14.14 -22.95
N ASN A 70 -6.15 -14.37 -21.69
CA ASN A 70 -6.32 -15.65 -21.01
C ASN A 70 -7.49 -15.67 -20.02
N GLY A 71 -8.18 -14.54 -19.83
CA GLY A 71 -9.15 -14.35 -18.76
C GLY A 71 -8.47 -14.21 -17.39
N GLY A 72 -9.28 -13.89 -16.38
CA GLY A 72 -8.79 -13.65 -15.02
C GLY A 72 -8.82 -12.17 -14.61
N VAL A 73 -8.16 -11.86 -13.51
CA VAL A 73 -8.11 -10.53 -12.90
C VAL A 73 -6.70 -10.26 -12.41
N ALA A 74 -6.11 -9.13 -12.81
CA ALA A 74 -4.79 -8.72 -12.37
C ALA A 74 -4.85 -8.08 -10.98
N ALA A 75 -5.83 -7.20 -10.77
CA ALA A 75 -6.06 -6.55 -9.50
C ALA A 75 -7.54 -6.19 -9.32
N LYS A 76 -7.95 -6.01 -8.07
CA LYS A 76 -9.27 -5.53 -7.70
C LYS A 76 -9.16 -4.28 -6.85
N ARG A 77 -10.14 -3.39 -6.91
CA ARG A 77 -10.26 -2.26 -5.99
C ARG A 77 -11.72 -2.14 -5.56
N PRO A 78 -12.04 -2.02 -4.27
CA PRO A 78 -13.41 -1.82 -3.88
C PRO A 78 -13.86 -0.43 -4.33
N VAL A 79 -15.12 -0.32 -4.74
CA VAL A 79 -15.75 0.95 -5.10
C VAL A 79 -17.11 1.03 -4.44
N THR A 80 -17.39 2.18 -3.83
CA THR A 80 -18.71 2.53 -3.31
C THR A 80 -19.26 3.67 -4.14
N LEU A 81 -20.47 3.48 -4.69
CA LEU A 81 -21.20 4.49 -5.44
C LEU A 81 -22.47 4.85 -4.68
N ASN A 82 -22.79 6.14 -4.61
CA ASN A 82 -24.16 6.57 -4.32
C ASN A 82 -24.83 6.86 -5.66
N VAL A 83 -26.04 6.34 -5.83
CA VAL A 83 -26.83 6.51 -7.05
C VAL A 83 -28.18 7.07 -6.68
N GLU A 84 -28.59 8.14 -7.34
CA GLU A 84 -29.85 8.83 -7.07
C GLU A 84 -30.65 8.99 -8.36
N LYS A 85 -31.97 8.93 -8.23
CA LYS A 85 -32.88 9.10 -9.35
C LYS A 85 -33.22 10.58 -9.53
N PHE A 86 -32.81 11.13 -10.66
CA PHE A 86 -33.20 12.46 -11.12
C PHE A 86 -34.18 12.31 -12.27
N GLU A 87 -35.43 12.74 -12.05
CA GLU A 87 -36.54 12.57 -13.00
C GLU A 87 -36.71 11.10 -13.42
N SER A 88 -36.28 10.77 -14.65
CA SER A 88 -36.39 9.43 -15.24
C SER A 88 -35.06 8.66 -15.25
N ARG A 89 -33.95 9.24 -14.78
CA ARG A 89 -32.61 8.65 -14.88
C ARG A 89 -31.96 8.45 -13.52
N TRP A 90 -31.20 7.38 -13.39
CA TRP A 90 -30.35 7.13 -12.23
C TRP A 90 -28.94 7.64 -12.55
N LEU A 91 -28.42 8.52 -11.70
CA LEU A 91 -27.09 9.10 -11.84
C LEU A 91 -26.25 8.82 -10.60
N ILE A 92 -24.95 8.63 -10.81
CA ILE A 92 -23.99 8.50 -9.71
C ILE A 92 -23.74 9.90 -9.11
N THR A 93 -24.00 10.03 -7.81
CA THR A 93 -23.85 11.29 -7.06
C THR A 93 -22.59 11.31 -6.21
N ALA A 94 -22.04 10.15 -5.86
CA ALA A 94 -20.75 10.06 -5.17
C ALA A 94 -20.02 8.77 -5.56
N VAL A 95 -18.69 8.86 -5.59
CA VAL A 95 -17.79 7.71 -5.84
C VAL A 95 -16.69 7.73 -4.78
N LYS A 96 -16.47 6.57 -4.15
CA LYS A 96 -15.33 6.31 -3.28
C LYS A 96 -14.62 5.06 -3.75
N ILE A 97 -13.39 5.22 -4.23
CA ILE A 97 -12.53 4.11 -4.64
C ILE A 97 -11.60 3.77 -3.48
N GLY A 98 -11.57 2.51 -3.09
CA GLY A 98 -10.65 2.01 -2.07
C GLY A 98 -9.27 1.64 -2.61
N ALA A 99 -8.43 1.18 -1.70
CA ALA A 99 -7.11 0.65 -2.04
C ALA A 99 -7.21 -0.67 -2.83
N TYR A 100 -6.14 -1.06 -3.50
CA TYR A 100 -6.07 -2.34 -4.20
C TYR A 100 -6.27 -3.53 -3.24
N GLU A 101 -7.20 -4.42 -3.59
CA GLU A 101 -7.35 -5.71 -2.94
C GLU A 101 -6.35 -6.69 -3.55
N ASN A 102 -5.58 -7.32 -2.68
CA ASN A 102 -4.66 -8.39 -3.07
C ASN A 102 -5.48 -9.63 -3.44
N THR A 103 -5.67 -9.88 -4.74
CA THR A 103 -6.33 -11.06 -5.29
C THR A 103 -5.56 -12.34 -4.95
N ASN A 104 -5.85 -12.91 -3.78
CA ASN A 104 -5.60 -14.30 -3.44
C ASN A 104 -6.64 -14.73 -2.40
N THR A 105 -7.89 -14.97 -2.83
CA THR A 105 -8.79 -15.84 -2.05
C THR A 105 -9.83 -16.47 -2.97
N ALA A 106 -9.63 -17.74 -3.31
CA ALA A 106 -10.73 -18.58 -3.76
C ALA A 106 -11.57 -18.96 -2.52
N GLY A 107 -12.80 -18.48 -2.49
CA GLY A 107 -13.90 -19.06 -1.71
C GLY A 107 -13.93 -18.73 -0.22
N THR A 108 -14.51 -17.59 0.15
CA THR A 108 -15.51 -17.51 1.23
C THR A 108 -16.19 -16.14 1.21
N LYS A 109 -17.53 -16.15 1.17
CA LYS A 109 -18.36 -14.97 1.43
C LYS A 109 -18.06 -14.44 2.84
N THR A 110 -17.96 -13.12 2.93
CA THR A 110 -17.79 -12.31 4.16
C THR A 110 -16.37 -12.30 4.72
N ALA A 111 -15.53 -11.41 4.20
CA ALA A 111 -14.45 -10.82 4.98
C ALA A 111 -14.31 -9.36 4.58
N VAL A 112 -14.70 -8.47 5.49
CA VAL A 112 -14.14 -7.12 5.54
C VAL A 112 -12.63 -7.29 5.40
N VAL A 113 -12.00 -6.74 4.35
CA VAL A 113 -10.54 -6.75 4.25
C VAL A 113 -10.06 -5.84 5.38
N ASN A 114 -9.86 -6.42 6.56
CA ASN A 114 -9.42 -5.71 7.74
C ASN A 114 -7.99 -5.26 7.48
N SER A 115 -7.81 -4.14 6.78
CA SER A 115 -6.51 -3.47 6.75
C SER A 115 -6.19 -3.05 8.17
N ILE A 116 -5.05 -3.52 8.66
CA ILE A 116 -4.59 -3.22 10.01
C ILE A 116 -3.58 -2.10 9.88
N VAL A 117 -3.73 -1.09 10.72
CA VAL A 117 -2.75 0.00 10.78
C VAL A 117 -1.92 -0.19 12.04
N TYR A 118 -0.63 -0.47 11.85
CA TYR A 118 0.35 -0.31 12.91
C TYR A 118 0.71 1.16 13.03
N ARG A 119 0.47 1.78 14.19
CA ARG A 119 0.86 3.17 14.46
C ARG A 119 1.98 3.20 15.48
N ASN A 120 3.11 3.78 15.11
CA ASN A 120 4.23 4.03 16.01
C ASN A 120 4.28 5.53 16.35
N THR A 121 3.76 5.88 17.53
CA THR A 121 3.73 7.27 18.01
C THR A 121 5.09 7.77 18.50
N GLN A 122 6.02 6.87 18.82
CA GLN A 122 7.37 7.23 19.27
C GLN A 122 8.19 7.88 18.14
N TYR A 123 8.09 7.32 16.93
CA TYR A 123 8.85 7.81 15.77
C TYR A 123 7.99 8.57 14.76
N GLY A 124 6.67 8.57 14.90
CA GLY A 124 5.75 9.36 14.09
C GLY A 124 5.53 8.76 12.70
N PHE A 125 5.17 7.47 12.65
CA PHE A 125 4.75 6.82 11.41
C PHE A 125 3.62 5.83 11.64
N TYR A 126 2.93 5.50 10.56
CA TYR A 126 2.03 4.36 10.49
C TYR A 126 2.39 3.45 9.32
N PHE A 127 2.03 2.18 9.46
CA PHE A 127 2.31 1.12 8.49
C PHE A 127 1.04 0.32 8.23
N SER A 128 0.61 0.30 6.97
CA SER A 128 -0.56 -0.44 6.52
C SER A 128 -0.22 -1.92 6.31
N LEU A 129 -0.96 -2.80 6.98
CA LEU A 129 -0.80 -4.25 6.89
C LEU A 129 -2.08 -4.90 6.36
N PRO A 130 -1.97 -6.02 5.63
CA PRO A 130 -3.14 -6.80 5.25
C PRO A 130 -3.73 -7.52 6.47
N GLY A 131 -5.01 -7.90 6.38
CA GLY A 131 -5.70 -8.59 7.48
C GLY A 131 -5.08 -9.93 7.90
N SER A 132 -4.29 -10.56 7.02
CA SER A 132 -3.49 -11.75 7.35
C SER A 132 -2.46 -11.50 8.47
N TRP A 133 -2.11 -10.24 8.72
CA TRP A 133 -1.19 -9.82 9.78
C TRP A 133 -1.90 -9.53 11.11
N GLN A 134 -3.19 -9.83 11.25
CA GLN A 134 -3.89 -9.71 12.53
C GLN A 134 -3.15 -10.53 13.60
N GLY A 135 -2.76 -9.86 14.69
CA GLY A 135 -1.94 -10.47 15.74
C GLY A 135 -0.44 -10.39 15.52
N TYR A 136 0.05 -9.54 14.60
CA TYR A 136 1.47 -9.23 14.48
C TYR A 136 2.05 -8.77 15.83
N SER A 137 3.37 -8.92 15.98
CA SER A 137 4.11 -8.42 17.15
C SER A 137 5.24 -7.48 16.74
N ILE A 138 5.69 -6.60 17.63
CA ILE A 138 6.78 -5.67 17.34
C ILE A 138 8.08 -6.10 17.99
N ILE A 139 8.99 -6.51 17.11
CA ILE A 139 10.44 -6.62 17.19
C ILE A 139 11.18 -5.34 17.54
N THR A 140 11.90 -5.20 18.65
CA THR A 140 12.87 -4.10 18.81
C THR A 140 14.27 -4.65 18.92
N ASP A 141 15.18 -4.10 18.12
CA ASP A 141 16.61 -4.38 18.15
C ASP A 141 17.40 -3.10 17.77
N THR A 142 18.71 -3.21 17.59
CA THR A 142 19.61 -2.10 17.26
C THR A 142 20.45 -2.44 16.03
N TRP A 143 20.37 -1.60 14.99
CA TRP A 143 21.28 -1.71 13.85
C TRP A 143 22.64 -1.08 14.20
N LYS A 144 23.69 -1.58 13.55
CA LYS A 144 25.08 -1.12 13.71
C LYS A 144 25.59 -0.55 12.39
N GLY A 145 26.13 0.66 12.43
CA GLY A 145 26.86 1.29 11.35
C GLY A 145 28.36 1.08 11.53
N LEU A 146 29.02 0.63 10.48
CA LEU A 146 30.40 0.18 10.48
C LEU A 146 31.31 1.15 9.73
N ALA A 147 32.52 1.37 10.24
CA ALA A 147 33.51 2.25 9.61
C ALA A 147 33.98 1.73 8.25
N ILE A 148 34.23 2.64 7.31
CA ILE A 148 34.82 2.29 6.00
C ILE A 148 36.35 2.23 6.13
N GLY A 149 36.96 1.12 5.70
CA GLY A 149 38.42 1.04 5.46
C GLY A 149 39.33 0.68 6.65
N GLY A 150 38.85 -0.09 7.65
CA GLY A 150 39.68 -0.53 8.78
C GLY A 150 40.46 -1.84 8.54
N THR A 151 41.75 -1.87 8.91
CA THR A 151 42.61 -3.07 8.95
C THR A 151 42.35 -4.00 10.13
N GLN A 152 41.41 -3.68 11.02
CA GLN A 152 41.00 -4.51 12.16
C GLN A 152 39.51 -4.41 12.40
N GLY A 153 38.75 -5.43 11.98
CA GLY A 153 37.38 -5.68 12.42
C GLY A 153 36.34 -4.61 12.09
N GLU A 154 35.08 -5.03 12.09
CA GLU A 154 33.91 -4.18 11.91
C GLU A 154 33.72 -3.22 13.10
N ASN A 155 34.49 -2.13 13.16
CA ASN A 155 34.34 -1.12 14.19
C ASN A 155 32.98 -0.42 14.06
N VAL A 156 32.13 -0.58 15.07
CA VAL A 156 30.82 0.07 15.16
C VAL A 156 31.01 1.54 15.49
N VAL A 157 30.61 2.43 14.57
CA VAL A 157 30.72 3.89 14.69
C VAL A 157 29.37 4.59 14.85
N GLN A 158 28.29 3.89 14.53
CA GLN A 158 26.92 4.37 14.64
C GLN A 158 26.00 3.24 15.11
N THR A 159 24.92 3.60 15.78
CA THR A 159 23.84 2.67 16.10
C THR A 159 22.50 3.38 16.00
N GLY A 160 21.44 2.62 15.76
CA GLY A 160 20.09 3.15 15.85
C GLY A 160 19.02 2.07 15.94
N PRO A 161 17.75 2.47 16.10
CA PRO A 161 16.66 1.53 16.32
C PRO A 161 16.35 0.71 15.06
N LEU A 162 16.21 -0.60 15.24
CA LEU A 162 15.64 -1.52 14.25
C LEU A 162 14.32 -2.03 14.80
N LEU A 163 13.23 -1.80 14.07
CA LEU A 163 11.94 -2.41 14.35
C LEU A 163 11.68 -3.56 13.39
N SER A 164 11.09 -4.65 13.86
CA SER A 164 10.61 -5.74 13.01
C SER A 164 9.12 -5.95 13.27
N ILE A 165 8.28 -5.72 12.26
CA ILE A 165 6.88 -6.17 12.33
C ILE A 165 6.91 -7.67 12.09
N ARG A 166 6.67 -8.45 13.14
CA ARG A 166 6.77 -9.90 13.10
C ARG A 166 5.45 -10.53 12.72
N HIS A 167 5.51 -11.38 11.69
CA HIS A 167 4.36 -12.10 11.16
C HIS A 167 3.68 -12.94 12.27
N PRO A 168 2.34 -12.96 12.37
CA PRO A 168 1.63 -13.66 13.45
C PRO A 168 1.89 -15.17 13.48
N GLN A 169 2.15 -15.78 12.32
CA GLN A 169 2.50 -17.20 12.20
C GLN A 169 4.00 -17.51 12.34
N TRP A 170 4.83 -16.53 12.72
CA TRP A 170 6.26 -16.76 12.93
C TRP A 170 6.51 -17.69 14.13
N THR A 171 7.41 -18.67 13.98
CA THR A 171 7.89 -19.51 15.09
C THR A 171 9.40 -19.76 14.95
N ALA A 172 10.08 -20.18 16.02
CA ALA A 172 11.51 -20.51 15.95
C ALA A 172 11.80 -21.70 15.02
N GLN A 173 10.86 -22.65 14.91
CA GLN A 173 10.96 -23.83 14.06
C GLN A 173 10.62 -23.54 12.60
N ASN A 174 9.73 -22.57 12.36
CA ASN A 174 9.34 -22.12 11.03
C ASN A 174 9.37 -20.59 10.99
N PRO A 175 10.57 -20.00 10.85
CA PRO A 175 10.71 -18.56 10.79
C PRO A 175 10.10 -18.05 9.49
N ARG A 176 9.23 -17.05 9.61
CA ARG A 176 8.69 -16.29 8.48
C ARG A 176 9.42 -14.97 8.31
N GLN A 177 9.31 -14.37 7.13
CA GLN A 177 9.86 -13.03 6.89
C GLN A 177 9.14 -12.00 7.75
N ASP A 178 9.89 -11.34 8.63
CA ASP A 178 9.44 -10.12 9.30
C ASP A 178 9.59 -8.92 8.35
N ILE A 179 8.93 -7.81 8.64
CA ILE A 179 9.14 -6.52 7.96
C ILE A 179 10.07 -5.65 8.80
N PRO A 180 11.39 -5.60 8.48
CA PRO A 180 12.33 -4.76 9.20
C PRO A 180 12.26 -3.29 8.75
N ILE A 181 12.33 -2.39 9.72
CA ILE A 181 12.33 -0.94 9.54
C ILE A 181 13.50 -0.38 10.36
N LEU A 182 14.53 0.05 9.66
CA LEU A 182 15.63 0.83 10.22
C LEU A 182 15.16 2.27 10.42
N ILE A 183 15.43 2.81 11.59
CA ILE A 183 15.12 4.20 11.92
C ILE A 183 16.43 4.97 12.04
N PHE A 184 16.51 6.04 11.26
CA PHE A 184 17.65 6.96 11.26
C PHE A 184 17.20 8.34 11.69
N THR A 185 18.04 9.05 12.42
CA THR A 185 17.97 10.52 12.42
C THR A 185 18.35 11.07 11.04
N LEU A 186 17.91 12.29 10.71
CA LEU A 186 18.31 12.93 9.45
C LEU A 186 19.84 13.03 9.29
N ALA A 187 20.56 13.29 10.38
CA ALA A 187 22.03 13.35 10.37
C ALA A 187 22.65 11.99 10.04
N GLN A 188 22.18 10.91 10.68
CA GLN A 188 22.65 9.56 10.41
C GLN A 188 22.38 9.16 8.95
N TRP A 189 21.17 9.41 8.44
CA TRP A 189 20.84 9.13 7.05
C TRP A 189 21.77 9.89 6.08
N ASN A 190 22.01 11.18 6.32
CA ASN A 190 22.90 11.98 5.49
C ASN A 190 24.35 11.46 5.51
N SER A 191 24.87 11.05 6.68
CA SER A 191 26.19 10.44 6.80
C SER A 191 26.28 9.09 6.08
N LEU A 192 25.21 8.28 6.12
CA LEU A 192 25.12 7.03 5.36
C LEU A 192 25.17 7.28 3.85
N GLN A 193 24.43 8.29 3.35
CA GLN A 193 24.45 8.67 1.93
C GLN A 193 25.79 9.22 1.44
N LYS A 194 26.61 9.75 2.35
CA LYS A 194 27.98 10.22 2.09
C LYS A 194 29.03 9.12 2.22
N GLU A 195 28.61 7.88 2.47
CA GLU A 195 29.52 6.75 2.69
C GLU A 195 30.48 7.02 3.87
N GLU A 196 30.03 7.71 4.92
CA GLU A 196 30.84 7.89 6.14
C GLU A 196 30.83 6.62 7.01
N TYR A 197 29.82 5.76 6.84
CA TYR A 197 29.70 4.43 7.41
C TYR A 197 28.80 3.55 6.52
N HIS A 198 28.80 2.25 6.71
CA HIS A 198 27.90 1.31 6.01
C HIS A 198 27.07 0.46 6.98
N ILE A 199 25.99 -0.15 6.48
CA ILE A 199 25.14 -1.07 7.25
C ILE A 199 25.15 -2.44 6.59
N GLY A 200 25.57 -3.45 7.37
CA GLY A 200 25.73 -4.81 6.89
C GLY A 200 26.83 -4.94 5.84
N ALA A 201 26.99 -6.16 5.32
CA ALA A 201 28.03 -6.48 4.34
C ALA A 201 27.57 -6.34 2.88
N ALA A 202 26.33 -5.89 2.64
CA ALA A 202 25.80 -5.77 1.29
C ALA A 202 26.47 -4.62 0.53
N PRO A 203 26.74 -4.76 -0.78
CA PRO A 203 27.31 -3.70 -1.61
C PRO A 203 26.30 -2.59 -1.95
N ILE A 204 25.10 -2.67 -1.40
CA ILE A 204 24.01 -1.70 -1.59
C ILE A 204 23.50 -1.29 -0.21
N GLY A 205 23.10 -0.02 -0.07
CA GLY A 205 22.57 0.51 1.17
C GLY A 205 21.09 0.17 1.41
N PRO A 206 20.57 0.50 2.60
CA PRO A 206 19.14 0.48 2.88
C PRO A 206 18.32 1.29 1.88
N LYS A 207 17.09 0.83 1.59
CA LYS A 207 16.12 1.53 0.74
C LYS A 207 15.19 2.38 1.59
N GLU A 208 15.04 3.66 1.30
CA GLU A 208 14.08 4.51 1.99
C GLU A 208 12.63 4.06 1.75
N LEU A 209 11.85 4.01 2.84
CA LEU A 209 10.41 3.73 2.85
C LEU A 209 9.58 5.00 3.06
N GLY A 210 10.13 6.00 3.75
CA GLY A 210 9.50 7.29 4.00
C GLY A 210 10.28 8.09 5.06
N ARG A 211 9.85 9.33 5.32
CA ARG A 211 10.51 10.21 6.29
C ARG A 211 9.54 11.25 6.87
N ASN A 212 9.88 11.74 8.07
CA ASN A 212 9.28 12.96 8.65
C ASN A 212 10.37 14.00 8.97
N SER A 213 10.00 15.04 9.72
CA SER A 213 10.91 16.13 10.11
C SER A 213 12.08 15.69 11.02
N LYS A 214 12.05 14.49 11.60
CA LYS A 214 13.06 14.00 12.54
C LYS A 214 13.77 12.74 12.07
N TYR A 215 13.06 11.85 11.37
CA TYR A 215 13.52 10.51 11.07
C TYR A 215 13.36 10.13 9.61
N VAL A 216 14.25 9.25 9.15
CA VAL A 216 14.11 8.47 7.91
C VAL A 216 13.87 7.01 8.27
N PHE A 217 12.88 6.41 7.64
CA PHE A 217 12.53 5.00 7.77
C PHE A 217 13.03 4.25 6.55
N ALA A 218 13.81 3.19 6.74
CA ALA A 218 14.40 2.45 5.63
C ALA A 218 14.33 0.94 5.82
N LEU A 219 14.26 0.23 4.72
CA LEU A 219 14.34 -1.21 4.63
C LEU A 219 15.82 -1.62 4.53
N PRO A 220 16.33 -2.55 5.36
CA PRO A 220 17.68 -3.08 5.22
C PRO A 220 17.94 -3.63 3.81
N ALA A 221 19.19 -3.45 3.36
CA ALA A 221 19.66 -4.05 2.13
C ALA A 221 19.51 -5.58 2.17
N ARG A 222 18.93 -6.15 1.11
CA ARG A 222 18.77 -7.60 0.95
C ARG A 222 18.14 -8.30 2.16
N TYR A 223 17.19 -7.66 2.83
CA TYR A 223 16.52 -8.19 4.03
C TYR A 223 15.86 -9.58 3.83
N ASN A 224 15.56 -9.95 2.59
CA ASN A 224 14.98 -11.22 2.17
C ASN A 224 15.95 -12.14 1.40
N PHE A 225 17.27 -11.89 1.45
CA PHE A 225 18.25 -12.65 0.65
C PHE A 225 18.23 -14.16 0.89
N ALA A 226 17.85 -14.58 2.11
CA ALA A 226 17.73 -15.99 2.47
C ALA A 226 16.43 -16.64 1.98
N PHE A 227 15.58 -15.90 1.26
CA PHE A 227 14.26 -16.32 0.80
C PHE A 227 13.41 -17.02 1.89
N PRO A 228 13.29 -16.43 3.11
CA PRO A 228 12.55 -17.08 4.19
C PRO A 228 11.06 -17.16 3.84
N ALA A 229 10.35 -18.10 4.47
CA ALA A 229 8.93 -18.30 4.21
C ALA A 229 8.13 -16.99 4.32
N GLY A 230 7.35 -16.65 3.28
CA GLY A 230 6.54 -15.44 3.24
C GLY A 230 7.27 -14.18 2.78
N PHE A 231 8.50 -14.28 2.23
CA PHE A 231 9.19 -13.11 1.71
C PHE A 231 8.46 -12.45 0.53
N GLU A 232 7.78 -13.21 -0.32
CA GLU A 232 7.00 -12.67 -1.44
C GLU A 232 5.79 -11.87 -0.94
N GLU A 233 5.17 -12.30 0.16
CA GLU A 233 4.09 -11.56 0.82
C GLU A 233 4.61 -10.20 1.33
N VAL A 234 5.79 -10.19 1.95
CA VAL A 234 6.41 -8.96 2.44
C VAL A 234 6.82 -8.02 1.30
N GLU A 235 7.40 -8.54 0.21
CA GLU A 235 7.68 -7.75 -1.00
C GLU A 235 6.41 -7.08 -1.52
N LYS A 236 5.32 -7.85 -1.65
CA LYS A 236 4.03 -7.32 -2.11
C LYS A 236 3.47 -6.23 -1.20
N ILE A 237 3.63 -6.37 0.12
CA ILE A 237 3.24 -5.33 1.08
C ILE A 237 4.07 -4.06 0.84
N LEU A 238 5.39 -4.19 0.68
CA LEU A 238 6.31 -3.06 0.52
C LEU A 238 6.17 -2.34 -0.83
N GLU A 239 5.81 -3.05 -1.90
CA GLU A 239 5.47 -2.45 -3.21
C GLU A 239 4.29 -1.47 -3.11
N GLY A 240 3.38 -1.68 -2.14
CA GLY A 240 2.23 -0.82 -1.88
C GLY A 240 2.55 0.50 -1.18
N ASN A 241 3.83 0.82 -0.92
CA ASN A 241 4.27 1.96 -0.12
C ASN A 241 3.50 2.08 1.21
N PRO A 242 3.56 1.04 2.07
CA PRO A 242 2.69 0.90 3.23
C PRO A 242 3.03 1.85 4.37
N LEU A 243 4.24 2.44 4.36
CA LEU A 243 4.71 3.36 5.39
C LEU A 243 4.33 4.79 5.05
N HIS A 244 3.74 5.47 6.03
CA HIS A 244 3.41 6.88 5.96
C HIS A 244 3.86 7.56 7.24
N ALA A 245 4.52 8.70 7.10
CA ALA A 245 5.07 9.44 8.23
C ALA A 245 4.22 10.67 8.55
N ASP A 246 4.04 10.95 9.84
CA ASP A 246 3.35 12.14 10.36
C ASP A 246 4.30 13.36 10.40
#